data_AF-A0AAJ3Z168-F1
#
_entry.id   AF-A0AAJ3Z168-F1
#
_cell.length_a   1.000
_cell.length_b   1.000
_cell.length_c   1.000
_cell.angle_alpha   90.00
_cell.angle_beta   90.00
_cell.angle_gamma   90.00
#
_symmetry.space_group_name_H-M   'P 1'
#
loop_
_entity.id
_entity.type
_entity.pdbx_description
1 polymer ?
#
loop_
_entity_poly.entity_id
_entity_poly.type
_entity_poly.pdbx_seq_one_letter_code
_entity_poly.pdbx_strand_id
1 'polypeptide(L)'
;MKFGKALDLLNDGHNITRSGSRKYVYVVGRTVIDAKKQWRNIRSRYPQYKNPIFISRNASSLDGLSPDRMVLVLLTGYLENPIVKNDFFRYLVENAAEVNYE
;
A
#
# COMPACT_ATOMS: atom_id res chain seq x y z
N MET A 1 29.39 -30.08 -4.37
CA MET A 1 27.91 -29.90 -4.47
C MET A 1 27.53 -28.69 -3.63
N LYS A 2 27.03 -27.61 -4.25
CA LYS A 2 26.67 -26.35 -3.57
C LYS A 2 25.23 -26.42 -3.06
N PHE A 3 25.01 -27.02 -1.90
CA PHE A 3 23.70 -27.02 -1.23
C PHE A 3 23.56 -25.93 -0.15
N GLY A 4 24.59 -25.11 0.09
CA GLY A 4 24.54 -24.04 1.11
C GLY A 4 23.88 -22.72 0.65
N LYS A 5 24.00 -22.36 -0.63
CA LYS A 5 23.55 -21.04 -1.12
C LYS A 5 22.03 -20.89 -1.28
N ALA A 6 21.30 -22.00 -1.41
CA ALA A 6 19.84 -21.95 -1.52
C ALA A 6 19.17 -21.74 -0.15
N LEU A 7 19.81 -22.17 0.94
CA LEU A 7 19.26 -22.00 2.29
C LEU A 7 19.44 -20.55 2.79
N ASP A 8 20.54 -19.88 2.44
CA ASP A 8 20.73 -18.45 2.75
C ASP A 8 19.69 -17.56 2.05
N LEU A 9 19.28 -17.91 0.83
CA LEU A 9 18.23 -17.18 0.09
C LEU A 9 16.82 -17.42 0.64
N LEU A 10 16.59 -18.52 1.38
CA LEU A 10 15.34 -18.77 2.09
C LEU A 10 15.34 -18.14 3.49
N ASN A 11 16.52 -17.92 4.09
CA ASN A 11 16.66 -17.31 5.41
C ASN A 11 16.47 -15.78 5.41
N ASP A 12 16.60 -15.13 4.25
CA ASP A 12 16.14 -13.74 4.08
C ASP A 12 14.59 -13.61 4.07
N GLY A 13 13.87 -14.74 4.00
CA GLY A 13 12.42 -14.78 3.87
C GLY A 13 11.61 -14.69 5.17
N HIS A 14 12.20 -14.89 6.35
CA HIS A 14 11.45 -14.89 7.61
C HIS A 14 12.27 -14.36 8.78
N ASN A 15 12.60 -13.06 8.74
CA ASN A 15 13.00 -12.34 9.96
C ASN A 15 11.72 -11.86 10.70
N ILE A 16 10.99 -12.84 11.24
CA ILE A 16 9.75 -12.69 12.02
C ILE A 16 10.05 -12.22 13.46
N THR A 17 10.92 -11.24 13.66
CA THR A 17 11.04 -10.49 14.95
C THR A 17 11.85 -9.19 14.81
N ARG A 18 11.82 -8.52 13.64
CA ARG A 18 12.35 -7.15 13.58
C ARG A 18 11.24 -6.17 13.93
N SER A 19 11.30 -5.64 15.16
CA SER A 19 10.55 -4.45 15.56
C SER A 19 10.74 -3.36 14.49
N GLY A 20 9.69 -3.08 13.71
CA GLY A 20 9.71 -2.24 12.51
C GLY A 20 9.39 -2.99 11.21
N SER A 21 8.17 -3.55 11.07
CA SER A 21 7.70 -4.06 9.78
C SER A 21 7.68 -2.93 8.73
N ARG A 22 8.25 -3.19 7.54
CA ARG A 22 8.26 -2.22 6.45
C ARG A 22 6.81 -1.90 6.04
N LYS A 23 6.37 -0.67 6.31
CA LYS A 23 5.08 -0.16 5.83
C LYS A 23 5.17 0.25 4.35
N TYR A 24 4.06 0.10 3.63
CA TYR A 24 3.91 0.50 2.23
C TYR A 24 2.80 1.55 2.13
N VAL A 25 3.03 2.59 1.33
CA VAL A 25 2.01 3.63 1.10
C VAL A 25 1.18 3.28 -0.14
N TYR A 26 -0.14 3.26 0.07
CA TYR A 26 -1.14 3.01 -0.95
C TYR A 26 -1.96 4.27 -1.13
N VAL A 27 -2.09 4.73 -2.38
CA VAL A 27 -2.70 6.02 -2.69
C VAL A 27 -3.94 5.79 -3.54
N VAL A 28 -5.07 6.35 -3.09
CA VAL A 28 -6.36 6.25 -3.77
C VAL A 28 -6.87 7.65 -4.05
N GLY A 29 -7.18 7.94 -5.30
CA GLY A 29 -7.91 9.14 -5.72
C GLY A 29 -9.03 8.75 -6.68
N ARG A 30 -9.68 9.74 -7.31
CA ARG A 30 -10.78 9.51 -8.27
C ARG A 30 -10.37 8.54 -9.39
N THR A 31 -9.16 8.72 -9.92
CA THR A 31 -8.50 7.82 -10.88
C THR A 31 -7.02 7.70 -10.54
N VAL A 32 -6.31 6.72 -11.11
CA VAL A 32 -4.84 6.61 -10.93
C VAL A 32 -4.10 7.84 -11.45
N ILE A 33 -4.56 8.44 -12.56
CA ILE A 33 -3.94 9.64 -13.14
C ILE A 33 -4.09 10.82 -12.19
N ASP A 34 -5.29 11.02 -11.68
CA ASP A 34 -5.61 12.07 -10.72
C ASP A 34 -4.83 11.87 -9.40
N ALA A 35 -4.80 10.64 -8.88
CA ALA A 35 -4.04 10.29 -7.69
C ALA A 35 -2.54 10.59 -7.84
N LYS A 36 -1.94 10.25 -9.00
CA LYS A 36 -0.55 10.59 -9.31
C LYS A 36 -0.33 12.10 -9.34
N LYS A 37 -1.26 12.87 -9.91
CA LYS A 37 -1.17 14.33 -9.97
C LYS A 37 -1.15 14.94 -8.57
N GLN A 38 -2.11 14.54 -7.73
CA GLN A 38 -2.24 15.03 -6.36
C GLN A 38 -1.07 14.58 -5.46
N TRP A 39 -0.64 13.32 -5.58
CA TRP A 39 0.51 12.79 -4.82
C TRP A 39 1.78 13.63 -5.00
N ARG A 40 2.07 14.12 -6.20
CA ARG A 40 3.24 14.98 -6.44
C ARG A 40 3.24 16.26 -5.58
N ASN A 41 2.06 16.77 -5.23
CA ASN A 41 1.91 17.98 -4.43
C ASN A 41 2.09 17.72 -2.94
N ILE A 42 1.75 16.51 -2.47
CA ILE A 42 1.75 16.18 -1.04
C ILE A 42 2.90 15.25 -0.61
N ARG A 43 3.63 14.62 -1.55
CA ARG A 43 4.68 13.63 -1.25
C ARG A 43 5.78 14.12 -0.32
N SER A 44 6.00 15.43 -0.23
CA SER A 44 6.97 16.03 0.70
C SER A 44 6.56 15.86 2.17
N ARG A 45 5.27 15.67 2.45
CA ARG A 45 4.73 15.31 3.79
C ARG A 45 4.99 13.85 4.16
N TYR A 46 5.33 13.03 3.16
CA TYR A 46 5.52 11.58 3.27
C TYR A 46 6.96 11.15 2.87
N PRO A 47 8.03 11.79 3.40
CA PRO A 47 9.40 11.55 2.95
C PRO A 47 9.90 10.11 3.20
N GLN A 48 9.28 9.40 4.15
CA GLN A 48 9.58 8.01 4.47
C GLN A 48 9.07 7.01 3.41
N TYR A 49 8.11 7.41 2.57
CA TYR A 49 7.47 6.52 1.60
C TYR A 49 7.89 6.84 0.16
N LYS A 50 9.03 6.29 -0.27
CA LYS A 50 9.64 6.59 -1.58
C LYS A 50 8.88 6.01 -2.78
N ASN A 51 8.20 4.89 -2.61
CA ASN A 51 7.56 4.13 -3.69
C ASN A 51 6.06 3.94 -3.41
N PRO A 52 5.21 4.90 -3.78
CA PRO A 52 3.76 4.77 -3.61
C PRO A 52 3.16 3.75 -4.58
N ILE A 53 2.18 3.00 -4.09
CA ILE A 53 1.36 2.09 -4.90
C ILE A 53 0.02 2.77 -5.14
N PHE A 54 -0.35 2.98 -6.39
CA PHE A 54 -1.63 3.61 -6.74
C PHE A 54 -2.70 2.55 -6.96
N ILE A 55 -3.73 2.56 -6.13
CA ILE A 55 -4.85 1.62 -6.25
C ILE A 55 -5.75 2.07 -7.40
N SER A 56 -6.05 1.14 -8.30
CA SER A 56 -6.87 1.40 -9.46
C SER A 56 -8.36 1.17 -9.14
N ARG A 57 -9.22 1.40 -10.13
CA ARG A 57 -10.63 1.03 -10.04
C ARG A 57 -10.89 -0.48 -10.11
N ASN A 58 -9.90 -1.28 -10.52
CA ASN A 58 -10.04 -2.72 -10.71
C ASN A 58 -9.80 -3.46 -9.40
N ALA A 59 -10.70 -4.38 -9.05
CA ALA A 59 -10.60 -5.16 -7.81
C ALA A 59 -9.29 -5.95 -7.68
N SER A 60 -8.73 -6.44 -8.81
CA SER A 60 -7.44 -7.13 -8.82
C SER A 60 -6.26 -6.29 -8.35
N SER A 61 -6.40 -4.95 -8.29
CA SER A 61 -5.38 -4.09 -7.67
C SER A 61 -5.34 -4.17 -6.14
N LEU A 62 -6.25 -4.95 -5.53
CA LEU A 62 -6.27 -5.25 -4.11
C LEU A 62 -5.65 -6.61 -3.78
N ASP A 63 -5.32 -7.44 -4.77
CA ASP A 63 -4.85 -8.80 -4.52
C ASP A 63 -3.49 -8.79 -3.80
N GLY A 64 -3.38 -9.62 -2.76
CA GLY A 64 -2.15 -9.76 -1.96
C GLY A 64 -1.84 -8.59 -1.03
N LEU A 65 -2.74 -7.60 -0.90
CA LEU A 65 -2.56 -6.50 0.04
C LEU A 65 -2.76 -6.96 1.49
N SER A 66 -1.84 -6.56 2.36
CA SER A 66 -1.87 -6.89 3.79
C SER A 66 -2.08 -5.60 4.62
N PRO A 67 -3.19 -5.49 5.38
CA PRO A 67 -3.55 -4.26 6.08
C PRO A 67 -2.58 -3.89 7.22
N ASP A 68 -1.94 -4.88 7.86
CA ASP A 68 -0.96 -4.69 8.95
C ASP A 68 0.29 -3.89 8.55
N ARG A 69 0.55 -3.76 7.24
CA ARG A 69 1.67 -2.99 6.68
C ARG A 69 1.22 -1.84 5.79
N MET A 70 -0.09 -1.56 5.76
CA MET A 70 -0.69 -0.59 4.87
C MET A 70 -0.75 0.80 5.50
N VAL A 71 -0.22 1.78 4.79
CA VAL A 71 -0.50 3.20 5.01
C VAL A 71 -1.36 3.65 3.85
N LEU A 72 -2.63 3.89 4.10
CA LEU A 72 -3.60 4.25 3.07
C LEU A 72 -3.74 5.78 3.03
N VAL A 73 -3.52 6.38 1.87
CA VAL A 73 -3.70 7.81 1.62
C VAL A 73 -4.88 7.99 0.68
N LEU A 74 -5.97 8.51 1.23
CA LEU A 74 -7.24 8.74 0.55
C LEU A 74 -7.31 10.22 0.14
N LEU A 75 -7.08 10.46 -1.15
CA LEU A 75 -7.02 11.79 -1.74
C LEU A 75 -8.41 12.33 -2.06
N THR A 76 -8.51 13.65 -2.21
CA THR A 76 -9.71 14.34 -2.68
C THR A 76 -10.30 13.64 -3.92
N GLY A 77 -11.59 13.29 -3.84
CA GLY A 77 -12.30 12.55 -4.89
C GLY A 77 -12.19 11.02 -4.80
N TYR A 78 -11.53 10.44 -3.80
CA TYR A 78 -11.41 8.97 -3.66
C TYR A 78 -12.78 8.27 -3.58
N LEU A 79 -13.81 8.91 -3.01
CA LEU A 79 -15.18 8.37 -2.93
C LEU A 79 -15.81 8.11 -4.30
N GLU A 80 -15.32 8.77 -5.35
CA GLU A 80 -15.77 8.57 -6.73
C GLU A 80 -15.09 7.37 -7.40
N ASN A 81 -14.03 6.84 -6.82
CA ASN A 81 -13.36 5.64 -7.33
C ASN A 81 -14.24 4.41 -7.02
N PRO A 82 -14.66 3.62 -8.03
CA PRO A 82 -15.53 2.45 -7.80
C PRO A 82 -14.96 1.43 -6.81
N ILE A 83 -13.65 1.43 -6.58
CA ILE A 83 -12.99 0.55 -5.61
C ILE A 83 -13.54 0.72 -4.19
N VAL A 84 -14.06 1.91 -3.82
CA VAL A 84 -14.59 2.16 -2.47
C VAL A 84 -15.81 1.32 -2.12
N LYS A 85 -16.51 0.81 -3.15
CA LYS A 85 -17.67 -0.06 -2.98
C LYS A 85 -17.28 -1.53 -2.77
N ASN A 86 -16.01 -1.88 -3.00
CA ASN A 86 -15.53 -3.24 -2.82
C ASN A 86 -15.38 -3.58 -1.32
N ASP A 87 -15.90 -4.73 -0.91
CA ASP A 87 -15.89 -5.17 0.49
C ASP A 87 -14.49 -5.33 1.06
N PHE A 88 -13.56 -5.85 0.25
CA PHE A 88 -12.18 -6.00 0.66
C PHE A 88 -11.46 -4.65 0.77
N PHE A 89 -11.79 -3.68 -0.08
CA PHE A 89 -11.30 -2.31 0.09
C PHE A 89 -11.76 -1.70 1.42
N ARG A 90 -13.03 -1.91 1.81
CA ARG A 90 -13.56 -1.44 3.10
C ARG A 90 -12.83 -2.12 4.27
N TYR A 91 -12.62 -3.43 4.18
CA TYR A 91 -11.81 -4.17 5.14
C TYR A 91 -10.37 -3.61 5.25
N LEU A 92 -9.73 -3.25 4.13
CA LEU A 92 -8.40 -2.64 4.14
C LEU A 92 -8.40 -1.28 4.82
N VAL A 93 -9.42 -0.43 4.60
CA VAL A 93 -9.55 0.87 5.28
C VAL A 93 -9.70 0.69 6.79
N GLU A 94 -10.52 -0.27 7.24
CA GLU A 94 -10.79 -0.53 8.66
C GLU A 94 -9.58 -1.10 9.42
N ASN A 95 -8.72 -1.85 8.71
CA ASN A 95 -7.63 -2.60 9.34
C ASN A 95 -6.22 -2.08 8.99
N ALA A 96 -6.11 -1.07 8.13
CA ALA A 96 -4.84 -0.50 7.74
C ALA A 96 -4.07 0.00 8.97
N ALA A 97 -2.74 -0.19 8.94
CA ALA A 97 -1.86 0.31 10.00
C ALA A 97 -1.91 1.84 10.15
N GLU A 98 -2.34 2.56 9.11
CA GLU A 98 -2.55 4.01 9.13
C GLU A 98 -3.46 4.42 7.96
N VAL A 99 -4.37 5.37 8.19
CA VAL A 99 -5.22 5.98 7.16
C VAL A 99 -5.13 7.49 7.24
N ASN A 100 -4.78 8.13 6.12
CA ASN A 100 -4.66 9.58 5.98
C ASN A 100 -5.64 10.08 4.93
N TYR A 101 -6.34 11.18 5.22
CA TYR A 101 -7.27 11.84 4.30
C TYR A 101 -6.68 13.17 3.84
N GLU A 102 -6.54 13.38 2.53
CA GLU A 102 -5.79 14.49 1.92
C GLU A 102 -6.54 15.21 0.79
#